data_AF-A0A026VZM0-F1
#
_entry.id   AF-A0A026VZM0-F1
#
_cell.length_a   1.000
_cell.length_b   1.000
_cell.length_c   1.000
_cell.angle_alpha   90.00
_cell.angle_beta   90.00
_cell.angle_gamma   90.00
#
_symmetry.space_group_name_H-M   'P 1'
#
loop_
_entity.id
_entity.type
_entity.pdbx_description
1 polymer ?
#
loop_
_entity_poly.entity_id
_entity_poly.type
_entity_poly.pdbx_seq_one_letter_code
_entity_poly.pdbx_strand_id
1 'polypeptide(L)'
;MPACSSENVSRLWSSSPPMSRSNSASPPLPGTPMSMSPLRMSPVMSTFKRSLSNVSAPTTNAQRTSLSRASSASSIPTVILSQRRQQQRQPSLNQIHHQYRTNATNPNVEQAHSSLLWRILSWYFGLLRGFLQGIFNAMSYAVWAPALWASAWVYLFWVILQLPLTALKWFITILHTPAYERSRNKRCVLISGGSTVQAVHLARNFYKAGARVVVCELDGLFGLARFSTACSKFYTVPQPGPKSVVEYIKALRDIVQREKVAYYIPVSAASTAYYDALAKPHLEIMGCECFVPDAGEVTSLDDPLELLRRCRVLRLPTPQHFLLRSMEDLSALYEQNAFRNGRYMMLAAGPAGMRDRAKILLPPTAREFRNQQHEISERRPWVVIRDPGGNHFITCTTLKESRIVANVTCRVDEDRGGLVPEERPEVTQWLEQFFGRSCGGRITGHVSFRLAVSEETDELVSIGCRVGVSLPYICHTGIHPRLVWKPCRHFSRQNSGVLGTPDRHLLSDAVTGALKRPASETEPHLLGTLLDKREALFVYWDPLPYCAYYHLQLPFRRVAGVIRAQPAQHNPPLAVVQ
;
A
#
# COMPACT_ATOMS: atom_id res chain seq x y z
N MET A 1 17.92 -6.70 8.25
CA MET A 1 17.43 -5.42 7.67
C MET A 1 17.87 -5.34 6.22
N PRO A 2 17.15 -4.67 5.28
CA PRO A 2 15.89 -3.92 5.41
C PRO A 2 14.64 -4.87 5.54
N ALA A 3 13.42 -4.72 5.01
CA ALA A 3 12.81 -3.80 4.03
C ALA A 3 11.26 -3.75 4.06
N CYS A 4 10.71 -2.96 3.12
CA CYS A 4 9.31 -2.92 2.64
C CYS A 4 8.21 -2.22 3.49
N SER A 5 7.34 -1.51 2.76
CA SER A 5 6.09 -0.78 3.11
C SER A 5 6.14 0.44 4.05
N SER A 6 6.08 1.61 3.41
CA SER A 6 5.34 2.84 3.76
C SER A 6 5.28 3.35 5.23
N GLU A 7 5.75 4.60 5.37
CA GLU A 7 5.46 5.58 6.44
C GLU A 7 6.24 5.50 7.77
N ASN A 8 7.53 5.17 7.71
CA ASN A 8 8.51 5.74 8.65
C ASN A 8 9.06 7.05 8.09
N VAL A 9 8.71 8.18 8.72
CA VAL A 9 9.40 9.47 8.52
C VAL A 9 10.72 9.46 9.32
N SER A 10 10.66 8.96 10.55
CA SER A 10 11.72 8.80 11.57
C SER A 10 12.96 7.95 11.23
N ARG A 11 13.15 7.54 9.97
CA ARG A 11 14.36 6.82 9.51
C ARG A 11 14.95 7.36 8.21
N LEU A 12 14.46 8.51 7.73
CA LEU A 12 14.99 9.11 6.51
C LEU A 12 16.37 9.75 6.71
N TRP A 13 16.64 10.29 7.91
CA TRP A 13 17.61 11.36 8.06
C TRP A 13 18.48 11.35 9.33
N SER A 14 18.52 10.26 10.10
CA SER A 14 19.35 10.18 11.33
C SER A 14 20.83 10.44 11.02
N SER A 15 21.35 11.60 11.42
CA SER A 15 22.72 12.02 11.20
C SER A 15 23.66 11.37 12.22
N SER A 16 24.76 10.80 11.72
CA SER A 16 25.93 10.42 12.51
C SER A 16 27.17 10.93 11.77
N PRO A 17 28.02 11.77 12.39
CA PRO A 17 29.20 12.30 11.71
C PRO A 17 30.24 11.18 11.48
N PRO A 18 30.96 11.19 10.34
CA PRO A 18 32.06 10.25 10.13
C PRO A 18 33.23 10.61 11.06
N MET A 19 33.50 9.76 12.06
CA MET A 19 34.69 9.92 12.89
C MET A 19 35.95 9.75 12.03
N SER A 20 36.74 10.82 11.94
CA SER A 20 38.06 10.79 11.34
C SER A 20 39.01 9.91 12.16
N ARG A 21 39.70 8.98 11.48
CA ARG A 21 40.93 8.36 11.98
C ARG A 21 41.97 8.35 10.88
N SER A 22 43.15 8.84 11.21
CA SER A 22 44.31 9.00 10.33
C SER A 22 45.49 8.16 10.82
N ASN A 23 46.35 7.80 9.87
CA ASN A 23 47.75 7.38 10.03
C ASN A 23 48.08 6.07 10.79
N SER A 24 48.57 5.09 10.04
CA SER A 24 49.77 4.31 10.37
C SER A 24 50.50 3.94 9.06
N ALA A 25 51.77 3.53 9.13
CA ALA A 25 52.73 3.65 8.01
C ALA A 25 53.05 2.35 7.23
N SER A 26 53.79 2.57 6.12
CA SER A 26 54.43 1.70 5.11
C SER A 26 55.36 0.58 5.68
N PRO A 27 56.05 -0.33 4.91
CA PRO A 27 56.54 -0.19 3.51
C PRO A 27 56.48 -1.52 2.64
N PRO A 28 57.36 -1.90 1.66
CA PRO A 28 56.89 -2.05 0.26
C PRO A 28 57.45 -3.21 -0.65
N LEU A 29 56.80 -3.42 -1.82
CA LEU A 29 57.37 -3.98 -3.09
C LEU A 29 57.92 -5.45 -3.09
N PRO A 30 58.36 -6.06 -4.24
CA PRO A 30 58.24 -5.68 -5.67
C PRO A 30 57.58 -6.77 -6.58
N GLY A 31 57.40 -6.50 -7.89
CA GLY A 31 57.19 -7.56 -8.92
C GLY A 31 56.38 -7.20 -10.18
N THR A 32 57.01 -7.19 -11.36
CA THR A 32 56.44 -7.07 -12.74
C THR A 32 56.95 -8.27 -13.59
N PRO A 33 56.77 -8.44 -14.94
CA PRO A 33 56.07 -7.61 -15.95
C PRO A 33 55.26 -8.35 -17.08
N MET A 34 54.55 -7.58 -17.93
CA MET A 34 54.11 -7.89 -19.34
C MET A 34 53.12 -9.09 -19.55
N SER A 35 52.49 -9.33 -20.72
CA SER A 35 52.72 -8.84 -22.10
C SER A 35 51.47 -8.84 -23.04
N MET A 36 51.48 -7.93 -24.02
CA MET A 36 50.93 -7.96 -25.40
C MET A 36 49.47 -8.36 -25.78
N SER A 37 48.92 -7.59 -26.73
CA SER A 37 47.77 -7.91 -27.61
C SER A 37 48.23 -8.63 -28.89
N PRO A 38 47.31 -9.07 -29.79
CA PRO A 38 47.07 -8.26 -31.00
C PRO A 38 45.63 -8.32 -31.58
N LEU A 39 45.39 -7.60 -32.69
CA LEU A 39 44.10 -7.49 -33.42
C LEU A 39 44.01 -8.43 -34.64
N ARG A 40 42.78 -8.72 -35.11
CA ARG A 40 42.33 -8.66 -36.54
C ARG A 40 40.82 -8.94 -36.66
N MET A 41 40.02 -7.99 -37.19
CA MET A 41 39.52 -7.86 -38.58
C MET A 41 38.33 -8.74 -38.99
N SER A 42 37.26 -8.08 -39.44
CA SER A 42 36.07 -8.62 -40.16
C SER A 42 36.36 -8.91 -41.64
N PRO A 43 35.48 -9.64 -42.38
CA PRO A 43 34.58 -8.91 -43.31
C PRO A 43 33.21 -9.56 -43.69
N VAL A 44 32.24 -8.68 -44.05
CA VAL A 44 31.29 -8.74 -45.20
C VAL A 44 30.11 -9.77 -45.28
N MET A 45 28.91 -9.17 -45.42
CA MET A 45 27.67 -9.54 -46.17
C MET A 45 27.35 -10.99 -46.60
N SER A 46 26.06 -11.34 -46.48
CA SER A 46 25.20 -11.63 -47.65
C SER A 46 23.71 -11.39 -47.37
N THR A 47 22.90 -11.27 -48.43
CA THR A 47 21.46 -10.93 -48.42
C THR A 47 20.56 -12.17 -48.53
N PHE A 48 19.24 -12.06 -48.28
CA PHE A 48 18.22 -12.25 -49.34
C PHE A 48 16.76 -11.91 -48.92
N LYS A 49 15.94 -11.71 -49.96
CA LYS A 49 14.49 -11.39 -50.12
C LYS A 49 13.52 -11.90 -49.03
N ARG A 50 12.49 -11.13 -48.58
CA ARG A 50 11.34 -10.44 -49.25
C ARG A 50 10.18 -11.38 -49.65
N SER A 51 8.99 -11.17 -49.05
CA SER A 51 7.68 -11.29 -49.73
C SER A 51 6.66 -10.30 -49.12
N LEU A 52 5.67 -9.83 -49.90
CA LEU A 52 4.74 -8.75 -49.54
C LEU A 52 3.49 -8.71 -50.47
N SER A 53 2.28 -8.86 -49.92
CA SER A 53 0.96 -8.59 -50.55
C SER A 53 -0.15 -8.82 -49.49
N ASN A 54 -1.21 -8.03 -49.24
CA ASN A 54 -2.04 -7.03 -49.99
C ASN A 54 -2.75 -7.62 -51.24
N VAL A 55 -4.05 -7.46 -51.52
CA VAL A 55 -5.18 -6.66 -50.94
C VAL A 55 -6.51 -7.42 -51.29
N SER A 56 -7.74 -7.20 -50.80
CA SER A 56 -8.62 -6.00 -50.81
C SER A 56 -9.82 -6.16 -49.82
N ALA A 57 -10.68 -5.13 -49.72
CA ALA A 57 -12.12 -5.24 -49.39
C ALA A 57 -12.96 -4.69 -50.58
N PRO A 58 -14.29 -4.90 -50.67
CA PRO A 58 -15.21 -3.85 -50.17
C PRO A 58 -16.61 -4.31 -49.67
N THR A 59 -17.47 -3.32 -49.41
CA THR A 59 -18.79 -3.28 -48.73
C THR A 59 -20.05 -3.77 -49.50
N THR A 60 -21.16 -4.05 -48.79
CA THR A 60 -22.55 -3.75 -49.24
C THR A 60 -23.57 -3.71 -48.07
N ASN A 61 -24.84 -3.28 -48.32
CA ASN A 61 -25.88 -2.92 -47.31
C ASN A 61 -27.17 -3.77 -47.38
N ALA A 62 -27.84 -4.03 -46.24
CA ALA A 62 -29.31 -4.14 -46.01
C ALA A 62 -29.56 -4.46 -44.49
N GLN A 63 -30.42 -3.83 -43.68
CA GLN A 63 -31.85 -3.45 -43.71
C GLN A 63 -32.89 -4.55 -43.32
N ARG A 64 -33.54 -4.37 -42.15
CA ARG A 64 -34.96 -4.74 -41.80
C ARG A 64 -35.26 -6.27 -41.69
N THR A 65 -36.31 -6.79 -41.01
CA THR A 65 -37.42 -6.24 -40.21
C THR A 65 -37.98 -7.27 -39.18
N SER A 66 -38.28 -6.81 -37.95
CA SER A 66 -39.49 -7.00 -37.10
C SER A 66 -40.40 -8.27 -37.09
N LEU A 67 -41.08 -8.47 -35.93
CA LEU A 67 -42.27 -9.34 -35.63
C LEU A 67 -41.97 -10.83 -35.34
N SER A 68 -42.68 -11.58 -34.46
CA SER A 68 -43.74 -11.22 -33.48
C SER A 68 -44.03 -12.28 -32.38
N ARG A 69 -44.23 -11.80 -31.13
CA ARG A 69 -45.33 -12.11 -30.16
C ARG A 69 -45.82 -13.58 -29.91
N ALA A 70 -45.47 -14.14 -28.74
CA ALA A 70 -46.30 -15.02 -27.84
C ALA A 70 -45.51 -15.21 -26.51
N SER A 71 -46.00 -14.93 -25.28
CA SER A 71 -46.87 -15.74 -24.39
C SER A 71 -46.47 -17.23 -24.26
N SER A 72 -46.29 -17.84 -23.08
CA SER A 72 -46.82 -17.48 -21.73
C SER A 72 -46.03 -18.09 -20.53
N ALA A 73 -46.22 -17.46 -19.35
CA ALA A 73 -46.27 -18.01 -17.98
C ALA A 73 -45.16 -18.92 -17.35
N SER A 74 -44.74 -18.47 -16.15
CA SER A 74 -44.48 -19.26 -14.91
C SER A 74 -43.05 -19.75 -14.54
N SER A 75 -42.87 -19.90 -13.22
CA SER A 75 -41.77 -20.52 -12.45
C SER A 75 -40.33 -19.96 -12.52
N ILE A 76 -39.96 -19.37 -11.38
CA ILE A 76 -38.64 -19.19 -10.74
C ILE A 76 -37.53 -20.17 -11.19
N PRO A 77 -36.32 -19.68 -11.56
CA PRO A 77 -35.11 -20.49 -11.69
C PRO A 77 -34.18 -20.35 -10.47
N THR A 78 -34.13 -21.39 -9.60
CA THR A 78 -33.10 -21.51 -8.55
C THR A 78 -31.97 -22.40 -9.06
N VAL A 79 -30.82 -21.81 -9.42
CA VAL A 79 -29.70 -22.56 -10.03
C VAL A 79 -28.75 -23.11 -8.97
N ILE A 80 -28.71 -24.43 -8.83
CA ILE A 80 -27.67 -25.19 -8.11
C ILE A 80 -27.10 -26.25 -9.07
N LEU A 81 -25.81 -26.58 -8.92
CA LEU A 81 -25.04 -27.38 -9.88
C LEU A 81 -25.52 -28.83 -10.02
N SER A 82 -25.27 -29.38 -11.20
CA SER A 82 -25.65 -30.73 -11.61
C SER A 82 -24.64 -31.82 -11.19
N GLN A 83 -25.15 -33.01 -10.91
CA GLN A 83 -24.43 -34.28 -11.08
C GLN A 83 -25.19 -35.17 -12.07
N ARG A 84 -24.46 -36.00 -12.81
CA ARG A 84 -24.93 -36.69 -14.03
C ARG A 84 -25.00 -38.21 -13.80
N ARG A 85 -26.12 -38.85 -14.14
CA ARG A 85 -26.30 -40.32 -14.05
C ARG A 85 -27.36 -40.83 -15.05
N GLN A 86 -27.47 -42.16 -15.18
CA GLN A 86 -28.19 -42.91 -16.24
C GLN A 86 -27.46 -42.88 -17.61
N GLN A 87 -27.53 -43.88 -18.48
CA GLN A 87 -28.34 -45.13 -18.55
C GLN A 87 -27.44 -46.39 -18.38
N GLN A 88 -27.85 -47.61 -17.97
CA GLN A 88 -28.88 -48.57 -18.46
C GLN A 88 -28.58 -49.12 -19.89
N ARG A 89 -28.66 -50.43 -20.21
CA ARG A 89 -29.29 -51.63 -19.59
C ARG A 89 -28.52 -52.97 -19.86
N GLN A 90 -28.95 -54.06 -19.22
CA GLN A 90 -28.60 -55.51 -19.40
C GLN A 90 -29.19 -56.11 -20.72
N PRO A 91 -28.93 -57.38 -21.19
CA PRO A 91 -28.59 -58.66 -20.49
C PRO A 91 -27.51 -59.56 -21.20
N SER A 92 -27.21 -60.85 -20.92
CA SER A 92 -27.11 -61.69 -19.68
C SER A 92 -26.48 -63.09 -19.96
N LEU A 93 -25.92 -63.75 -18.92
CA LEU A 93 -25.78 -65.22 -18.70
C LEU A 93 -24.89 -66.13 -19.60
N ASN A 94 -23.90 -66.75 -18.93
CA ASN A 94 -23.48 -68.18 -18.95
C ASN A 94 -22.35 -68.75 -19.87
N GLN A 95 -21.64 -69.72 -19.25
CA GLN A 95 -20.82 -70.85 -19.75
C GLN A 95 -19.33 -70.72 -20.21
N ILE A 96 -18.45 -71.19 -19.31
CA ILE A 96 -17.53 -72.35 -19.45
C ILE A 96 -16.17 -72.26 -20.24
N HIS A 97 -15.11 -72.63 -19.50
CA HIS A 97 -13.81 -73.28 -19.84
C HIS A 97 -12.55 -72.55 -20.41
N HIS A 98 -11.44 -72.95 -19.76
CA HIS A 98 -10.06 -73.22 -20.23
C HIS A 98 -9.23 -72.21 -21.05
N GLN A 99 -8.04 -71.91 -20.51
CA GLN A 99 -6.78 -71.83 -21.27
C GLN A 99 -5.65 -72.53 -20.49
N TYR A 100 -4.74 -73.20 -21.22
CA TYR A 100 -3.45 -73.75 -20.74
C TYR A 100 -2.39 -72.63 -20.86
N ARG A 101 -1.53 -72.36 -19.86
CA ARG A 101 -0.32 -73.10 -19.42
C ARG A 101 0.84 -73.08 -20.43
N THR A 102 1.93 -72.43 -20.03
CA THR A 102 3.32 -72.77 -20.41
C THR A 102 4.23 -72.79 -19.18
N ASN A 103 5.34 -73.53 -19.26
CA ASN A 103 6.33 -73.76 -18.20
C ASN A 103 7.61 -72.92 -18.53
N ALA A 104 8.72 -72.82 -17.77
CA ALA A 104 9.07 -72.87 -16.34
C ALA A 104 10.61 -72.61 -16.24
N THR A 105 11.17 -72.23 -15.08
CA THR A 105 12.51 -72.63 -14.54
C THR A 105 12.92 -71.80 -13.31
N ASN A 106 13.84 -72.35 -12.51
CA ASN A 106 14.54 -71.83 -11.31
C ASN A 106 16.05 -72.24 -11.47
N PRO A 107 17.07 -71.68 -10.75
CA PRO A 107 17.07 -71.53 -9.28
C PRO A 107 17.92 -70.40 -8.61
N ASN A 108 17.63 -70.21 -7.32
CA ASN A 108 18.46 -69.90 -6.13
C ASN A 108 19.91 -69.36 -6.25
N VAL A 109 20.30 -68.43 -5.34
CA VAL A 109 21.19 -68.71 -4.18
C VAL A 109 21.25 -67.54 -3.17
N GLU A 110 21.33 -67.90 -1.89
CA GLU A 110 21.68 -67.20 -0.62
C GLU A 110 21.87 -65.67 -0.52
N GLN A 111 21.17 -65.05 0.46
CA GLN A 111 21.80 -64.44 1.66
C GLN A 111 20.73 -64.11 2.73
N ALA A 112 20.72 -64.79 3.89
CA ALA A 112 19.60 -64.72 4.83
C ALA A 112 19.96 -64.89 6.33
N HIS A 113 20.71 -63.96 6.93
CA HIS A 113 20.86 -63.91 8.41
C HIS A 113 20.80 -62.52 9.07
N SER A 114 20.81 -61.42 8.31
CA SER A 114 20.74 -60.04 8.83
C SER A 114 19.32 -59.51 9.06
N SER A 115 18.30 -60.17 8.50
CA SER A 115 16.95 -59.60 8.34
C SER A 115 16.07 -59.67 9.60
N LEU A 116 16.27 -60.64 10.50
CA LEU A 116 15.40 -60.83 11.67
C LEU A 116 15.61 -59.78 12.76
N LEU A 117 16.86 -59.56 13.18
CA LEU A 117 17.19 -58.55 14.21
C LEU A 117 16.77 -57.14 13.76
N TRP A 118 16.99 -56.79 12.49
CA TRP A 118 16.60 -55.48 11.96
C TRP A 118 15.06 -55.32 11.88
N ARG A 119 14.32 -56.40 11.58
CA ARG A 119 12.84 -56.39 11.65
C ARG A 119 12.33 -56.23 13.08
N ILE A 120 12.93 -56.91 14.06
CA ILE A 120 12.57 -56.78 15.48
C ILE A 120 12.86 -55.35 15.97
N LEU A 121 14.04 -54.81 15.65
CA LEU A 121 14.44 -53.45 16.04
C LEU A 121 13.52 -52.38 15.42
N SER A 122 13.22 -52.49 14.12
CA SER A 122 12.32 -51.55 13.44
C SER A 122 10.85 -51.67 13.92
N TRP A 123 10.40 -52.86 14.33
CA TRP A 123 9.10 -53.04 14.98
C TRP A 123 9.06 -52.39 16.36
N TYR A 124 10.10 -52.55 17.18
CA TYR A 124 10.22 -51.89 18.49
C TYR A 124 10.25 -50.36 18.38
N PHE A 125 11.07 -49.80 17.48
CA PHE A 125 11.08 -48.36 17.20
C PHE A 125 9.75 -47.86 16.61
N GLY A 126 9.06 -48.66 15.79
CA GLY A 126 7.73 -48.36 15.28
C GLY A 126 6.67 -48.28 16.40
N LEU A 127 6.70 -49.22 17.34
CA LEU A 127 5.82 -49.26 18.51
C LEU A 127 6.10 -48.09 19.46
N LEU A 128 7.39 -47.82 19.76
CA LEU A 128 7.81 -46.68 20.58
C LEU A 128 7.38 -45.34 19.95
N ARG A 129 7.54 -45.18 18.63
CA ARG A 129 7.05 -44.00 17.90
C ARG A 129 5.52 -43.88 17.99
N GLY A 130 4.78 -44.97 17.84
CA GLY A 130 3.33 -45.00 17.99
C GLY A 130 2.87 -44.59 19.39
N PHE A 131 3.56 -45.08 20.43
CA PHE A 131 3.29 -44.73 21.83
C PHE A 131 3.58 -43.26 22.13
N LEU A 132 4.75 -42.75 21.70
CA LEU A 132 5.10 -41.33 21.84
C LEU A 132 4.12 -40.41 21.08
N GLN A 133 3.67 -40.81 19.88
CA GLN A 133 2.67 -40.06 19.12
C GLN A 133 1.28 -40.14 19.76
N GLY A 134 0.94 -41.24 20.42
CA GLY A 134 -0.25 -41.38 21.27
C GLY A 134 -0.24 -40.42 22.46
N ILE A 135 0.88 -40.35 23.20
CA ILE A 135 1.08 -39.40 24.31
C ILE A 135 1.03 -37.96 23.81
N PHE A 136 1.71 -37.63 22.71
CA PHE A 136 1.69 -36.29 22.12
C PHE A 136 0.27 -35.87 21.72
N ASN A 137 -0.50 -36.76 21.10
CA ASN A 137 -1.90 -36.51 20.75
C ASN A 137 -2.76 -36.32 22.01
N ALA A 138 -2.62 -37.16 23.04
CA ALA A 138 -3.37 -37.04 24.29
C ALA A 138 -3.07 -35.72 25.02
N MET A 139 -1.80 -35.35 25.15
CA MET A 139 -1.38 -34.06 25.72
C MET A 139 -1.87 -32.88 24.88
N SER A 140 -1.86 -33.00 23.55
CA SER A 140 -2.42 -31.99 22.65
C SER A 140 -3.92 -31.81 22.91
N TYR A 141 -4.72 -32.87 22.93
CA TYR A 141 -6.16 -32.78 23.23
C TYR A 141 -6.43 -32.21 24.64
N ALA A 142 -5.63 -32.58 25.64
CA ALA A 142 -5.75 -32.08 27.01
C ALA A 142 -5.48 -30.56 27.14
N VAL A 143 -4.66 -29.97 26.25
CA VAL A 143 -4.38 -28.52 26.24
C VAL A 143 -5.32 -27.76 25.29
N TRP A 144 -5.54 -28.30 24.08
CA TRP A 144 -6.35 -27.64 23.06
C TRP A 144 -7.85 -27.62 23.39
N ALA A 145 -8.41 -28.67 24.01
CA ALA A 145 -9.83 -28.68 24.33
C ALA A 145 -10.22 -27.59 25.35
N PRO A 146 -9.56 -27.44 26.52
CA PRO A 146 -9.86 -26.34 27.44
C PRO A 146 -9.65 -24.96 26.82
N ALA A 147 -8.62 -24.78 25.97
CA ALA A 147 -8.38 -23.52 25.28
C ALA A 147 -9.50 -23.16 24.28
N LEU A 148 -9.99 -24.14 23.51
CA LEU A 148 -11.12 -23.97 22.61
C LEU A 148 -12.41 -23.64 23.38
N TRP A 149 -12.72 -24.38 24.45
CA TRP A 149 -13.88 -24.09 25.31
C TRP A 149 -13.79 -22.70 25.95
N ALA A 150 -12.63 -22.29 26.47
CA ALA A 150 -12.43 -20.95 27.01
C ALA A 150 -12.64 -19.85 25.94
N SER A 151 -12.12 -20.07 24.71
CA SER A 151 -12.34 -19.13 23.60
C SER A 151 -13.82 -19.02 23.20
N ALA A 152 -14.56 -20.15 23.23
CA ALA A 152 -15.99 -20.18 22.95
C ALA A 152 -16.80 -19.47 24.04
N TRP A 153 -16.45 -19.63 25.33
CA TRP A 153 -17.05 -18.89 26.44
C TRP A 153 -16.79 -17.38 26.35
N VAL A 154 -15.57 -16.96 26.02
CA VAL A 154 -15.23 -15.53 25.81
C VAL A 154 -16.00 -14.95 24.63
N TYR A 155 -16.12 -15.69 23.51
CA TYR A 155 -16.92 -15.27 22.36
C TYR A 155 -18.41 -15.18 22.70
N LEU A 156 -18.97 -16.17 23.41
CA LEU A 156 -20.36 -16.18 23.85
C LEU A 156 -20.67 -15.03 24.80
N PHE A 157 -19.79 -14.77 25.78
CA PHE A 157 -19.89 -13.61 26.67
C PHE A 157 -19.86 -12.29 25.90
N TRP A 158 -18.97 -12.16 24.92
CA TRP A 158 -18.91 -10.98 24.05
C TRP A 158 -20.21 -10.77 23.24
N VAL A 159 -20.77 -11.84 22.67
CA VAL A 159 -22.06 -11.77 21.95
C VAL A 159 -23.20 -11.38 22.89
N ILE A 160 -23.27 -11.98 24.08
CA ILE A 160 -24.27 -11.67 25.11
C ILE A 160 -24.17 -10.20 25.55
N LEU A 161 -22.95 -9.66 25.69
CA LEU A 161 -22.71 -8.25 26.04
C LEU A 161 -23.00 -7.29 24.89
N GLN A 162 -22.75 -7.71 23.64
CA GLN A 162 -22.96 -6.88 22.44
C GLN A 162 -24.44 -6.64 22.12
N LEU A 163 -25.34 -7.58 22.47
CA LEU A 163 -26.79 -7.44 22.25
C LEU A 163 -27.42 -6.26 23.03
N PRO A 164 -27.33 -6.15 24.37
CA PRO A 164 -27.89 -5.02 25.10
C PRO A 164 -27.20 -3.71 24.75
N LEU A 165 -25.89 -3.70 24.46
CA LEU A 165 -25.19 -2.49 24.02
C LEU A 165 -25.67 -2.00 22.64
N THR A 166 -25.95 -2.90 21.70
CA THR A 166 -26.50 -2.51 20.38
C THR A 166 -27.98 -2.12 20.47
N ALA A 167 -28.77 -2.74 21.34
CA ALA A 167 -30.15 -2.34 21.64
C ALA A 167 -30.21 -0.95 22.30
N LEU A 168 -29.39 -0.70 23.33
CA LEU A 168 -29.27 0.61 24.00
C LEU A 168 -28.81 1.70 23.02
N LYS A 169 -27.82 1.41 22.17
CA LYS A 169 -27.39 2.32 21.10
C LYS A 169 -28.54 2.64 20.13
N TRP A 170 -29.32 1.64 19.73
CA TRP A 170 -30.52 1.85 18.92
C TRP A 170 -31.57 2.70 19.63
N PHE A 171 -31.83 2.46 20.91
CA PHE A 171 -32.78 3.23 21.72
C PHE A 171 -32.36 4.70 21.85
N ILE A 172 -31.09 4.98 22.17
CA ILE A 172 -30.54 6.34 22.22
C ILE A 172 -30.61 7.01 20.83
N THR A 173 -30.37 6.26 19.75
CA THR A 173 -30.54 6.77 18.37
C THR A 173 -32.01 7.04 18.03
N ILE A 174 -32.94 6.27 18.60
CA ILE A 174 -34.40 6.46 18.49
C ILE A 174 -34.88 7.68 19.28
N LEU A 175 -34.19 8.09 20.34
CA LEU A 175 -34.49 9.31 21.09
C LEU A 175 -33.85 10.57 20.48
N HIS A 176 -32.55 10.54 20.16
CA HIS A 176 -31.79 11.76 19.81
C HIS A 176 -31.73 12.09 18.32
N THR A 177 -31.75 11.10 17.41
CA THR A 177 -31.66 11.36 15.95
C THR A 177 -33.07 11.47 15.37
N PRO A 178 -33.53 12.62 14.85
CA PRO A 178 -34.92 12.77 14.39
C PRO A 178 -35.24 11.84 13.21
N ALA A 179 -36.51 11.44 13.08
CA ALA A 179 -36.94 10.41 12.14
C ALA A 179 -36.54 10.71 10.68
N TYR A 180 -36.57 11.99 10.26
CA TYR A 180 -36.17 12.41 8.92
C TYR A 180 -34.67 12.19 8.62
N GLU A 181 -33.79 12.17 9.62
CA GLU A 181 -32.36 11.85 9.44
C GLU A 181 -32.10 10.35 9.35
N ARG A 182 -33.00 9.53 9.89
CA ARG A 182 -32.96 8.06 9.78
C ARG A 182 -33.44 7.60 8.40
N SER A 183 -34.50 8.23 7.86
CA SER A 183 -35.06 7.90 6.54
C SER A 183 -34.35 8.59 5.37
N ARG A 184 -33.54 9.62 5.61
CA ARG A 184 -32.77 10.32 4.57
C ARG A 184 -31.80 9.37 3.85
N ASN A 185 -31.96 9.27 2.53
CA ASN A 185 -30.97 8.64 1.65
C ASN A 185 -29.60 9.34 1.78
N LYS A 186 -28.69 8.74 2.53
CA LYS A 186 -27.31 9.23 2.73
C LYS A 186 -26.49 8.94 1.47
N ARG A 187 -25.74 9.92 0.96
CA ARG A 187 -24.79 9.70 -0.13
C ARG A 187 -23.71 8.73 0.34
N CYS A 188 -23.35 7.78 -0.52
CA CYS A 188 -22.38 6.74 -0.21
C CYS A 188 -20.99 7.14 -0.75
N VAL A 189 -19.97 7.09 0.10
CA VAL A 189 -18.57 7.42 -0.23
C VAL A 189 -17.70 6.18 -0.02
N LEU A 190 -16.89 5.81 -1.00
CA LEU A 190 -15.93 4.72 -0.93
C LEU A 190 -14.51 5.28 -0.72
N ILE A 191 -13.82 4.82 0.31
CA ILE A 191 -12.45 5.21 0.65
C ILE A 191 -11.53 3.99 0.52
N SER A 192 -10.39 4.11 -0.18
CA SER A 192 -9.35 3.07 -0.21
C SER A 192 -8.30 3.27 0.89
N GLY A 193 -7.40 2.30 1.11
CA GLY A 193 -6.32 2.43 2.10
C GLY A 193 -6.79 2.31 3.56
N GLY A 194 -7.82 1.50 3.81
CA GLY A 194 -8.44 1.30 5.12
C GLY A 194 -7.54 0.78 6.26
N SER A 195 -6.25 0.51 6.02
CA SER A 195 -5.23 0.23 7.03
C SER A 195 -4.55 1.47 7.63
N THR A 196 -4.88 2.66 7.13
CA THR A 196 -4.20 3.93 7.45
C THR A 196 -4.96 4.83 8.42
N VAL A 197 -4.23 5.70 9.13
CA VAL A 197 -4.82 6.76 9.97
C VAL A 197 -5.56 7.78 9.10
N GLN A 198 -5.00 8.07 7.92
CA GLN A 198 -5.56 8.94 6.88
C GLN A 198 -6.98 8.49 6.47
N ALA A 199 -7.17 7.19 6.18
CA ALA A 199 -8.48 6.64 5.84
C ALA A 199 -9.49 6.74 7.00
N VAL A 200 -9.05 6.48 8.24
CA VAL A 200 -9.90 6.63 9.44
C VAL A 200 -10.33 8.09 9.64
N HIS A 201 -9.41 9.05 9.53
CA HIS A 201 -9.71 10.48 9.64
C HIS A 201 -10.63 10.99 8.53
N LEU A 202 -10.39 10.55 7.29
CA LEU A 202 -11.24 10.86 6.14
C LEU A 202 -12.65 10.28 6.33
N ALA A 203 -12.76 9.02 6.76
CA ALA A 203 -14.04 8.38 7.08
C ALA A 203 -14.80 9.12 8.19
N ARG A 204 -14.13 9.50 9.28
CA ARG A 204 -14.70 10.30 10.37
C ARG A 204 -15.22 11.65 9.88
N ASN A 205 -14.47 12.34 9.02
CA ASN A 205 -14.90 13.62 8.41
C ASN A 205 -16.18 13.45 7.57
N PHE A 206 -16.27 12.43 6.71
CA PHE A 206 -17.48 12.15 5.93
C PHE A 206 -18.67 11.67 6.78
N TYR A 207 -18.42 10.89 7.82
CA TYR A 207 -19.44 10.42 8.75
C TYR A 207 -20.03 11.57 9.59
N LYS A 208 -19.19 12.43 10.18
CA LYS A 208 -19.62 13.67 10.86
C LYS A 208 -20.49 14.56 9.96
N ALA A 209 -20.18 14.57 8.65
CA ALA A 209 -20.92 15.34 7.66
C ALA A 209 -22.17 14.61 7.09
N GLY A 210 -22.49 13.40 7.57
CA GLY A 210 -23.74 12.70 7.29
C GLY A 210 -23.72 11.68 6.13
N ALA A 211 -22.55 11.32 5.58
CA ALA A 211 -22.47 10.24 4.59
C ALA A 211 -22.69 8.84 5.20
N ARG A 212 -23.02 7.91 4.30
CA ARG A 212 -22.69 6.49 4.48
C ARG A 212 -21.25 6.32 3.98
N VAL A 213 -20.33 5.88 4.83
CA VAL A 213 -18.94 5.62 4.43
C VAL A 213 -18.71 4.12 4.29
N VAL A 214 -18.22 3.72 3.14
CA VAL A 214 -17.72 2.37 2.85
C VAL A 214 -16.20 2.47 2.70
N VAL A 215 -15.48 1.49 3.25
CA VAL A 215 -14.01 1.47 3.15
C VAL A 215 -13.55 0.18 2.49
N CYS A 216 -12.53 0.26 1.64
CA CYS A 216 -11.82 -0.90 1.12
C CYS A 216 -10.32 -0.85 1.44
N GLU A 217 -9.69 -2.02 1.46
CA GLU A 217 -8.24 -2.17 1.60
C GLU A 217 -7.77 -3.42 0.85
N LEU A 218 -6.49 -3.46 0.47
CA LEU A 218 -5.88 -4.63 -0.17
C LEU A 218 -5.94 -5.88 0.73
N ASP A 219 -6.20 -7.03 0.12
CA ASP A 219 -6.12 -8.33 0.78
C ASP A 219 -4.76 -8.53 1.47
N GLY A 220 -4.79 -9.09 2.69
CA GLY A 220 -3.59 -9.29 3.51
C GLY A 220 -3.12 -8.07 4.33
N LEU A 221 -3.70 -6.88 4.15
CA LEU A 221 -3.44 -5.72 5.02
C LEU A 221 -4.43 -5.63 6.19
N PHE A 222 -3.96 -5.09 7.32
CA PHE A 222 -4.79 -4.92 8.53
C PHE A 222 -5.81 -3.79 8.35
N GLY A 223 -7.10 -4.13 8.25
CA GLY A 223 -8.17 -3.15 8.09
C GLY A 223 -8.48 -2.32 9.34
N LEU A 224 -7.64 -1.35 9.67
CA LEU A 224 -7.82 -0.44 10.81
C LEU A 224 -9.20 0.25 10.85
N ALA A 225 -9.69 0.69 9.69
CA ALA A 225 -10.98 1.36 9.58
C ALA A 225 -12.18 0.45 9.89
N ARG A 226 -12.02 -0.89 9.91
CA ARG A 226 -13.08 -1.85 10.34
C ARG A 226 -13.56 -1.58 11.77
N PHE A 227 -12.66 -1.04 12.60
CA PHE A 227 -12.94 -0.74 14.01
C PHE A 227 -13.58 0.64 14.19
N SER A 228 -13.62 1.49 13.16
CA SER A 228 -14.24 2.82 13.26
C SER A 228 -15.75 2.74 13.09
N THR A 229 -16.47 3.32 14.03
CA THR A 229 -17.92 3.59 13.98
C THR A 229 -18.35 4.43 12.77
N ALA A 230 -17.41 5.15 12.15
CA ALA A 230 -17.64 5.87 10.89
C ALA A 230 -17.79 4.91 9.69
N CYS A 231 -17.13 3.74 9.72
CA CYS A 231 -17.13 2.76 8.65
C CYS A 231 -18.44 1.94 8.66
N SER A 232 -19.34 2.21 7.71
CA SER A 232 -20.64 1.55 7.61
C SER A 232 -20.58 0.13 7.02
N LYS A 233 -19.58 -0.14 6.17
CA LYS A 233 -19.16 -1.47 5.69
C LYS A 233 -17.70 -1.44 5.28
N PHE A 234 -16.99 -2.55 5.46
CA PHE A 234 -15.61 -2.72 5.04
C PHE A 234 -15.50 -3.89 4.04
N TYR A 235 -14.73 -3.69 2.98
CA TYR A 235 -14.40 -4.69 1.97
C TYR A 235 -12.88 -4.92 1.88
N THR A 236 -12.46 -6.09 1.44
CA THR A 236 -11.11 -6.28 0.91
C THR A 236 -11.15 -6.43 -0.60
N VAL A 237 -10.03 -6.12 -1.26
CA VAL A 237 -9.87 -6.16 -2.73
C VAL A 237 -8.50 -6.77 -3.08
N PRO A 238 -8.37 -7.51 -4.19
CA PRO A 238 -7.13 -8.21 -4.54
C PRO A 238 -5.97 -7.22 -4.72
N GLN A 239 -4.74 -7.61 -4.39
CA GLN A 239 -3.58 -6.74 -4.57
C GLN A 239 -3.35 -6.45 -6.08
N PRO A 240 -3.38 -5.16 -6.51
CA PRO A 240 -3.14 -4.84 -7.90
C PRO A 240 -1.66 -4.98 -8.27
N GLY A 241 -1.44 -5.58 -9.43
CA GLY A 241 -0.13 -5.78 -10.04
C GLY A 241 -0.30 -6.02 -11.55
N PRO A 242 0.79 -6.12 -12.33
CA PRO A 242 0.72 -6.15 -13.80
C PRO A 242 -0.16 -7.24 -14.42
N LYS A 243 -0.49 -8.30 -13.68
CA LYS A 243 -1.39 -9.39 -14.11
C LYS A 243 -2.79 -9.34 -13.48
N SER A 244 -2.97 -8.67 -12.34
CA SER A 244 -4.23 -8.64 -11.54
C SER A 244 -5.02 -7.33 -11.65
N VAL A 245 -4.60 -6.38 -12.50
CA VAL A 245 -5.28 -5.07 -12.68
C VAL A 245 -6.78 -5.22 -12.96
N VAL A 246 -7.17 -6.18 -13.81
CA VAL A 246 -8.57 -6.42 -14.19
C VAL A 246 -9.41 -6.89 -13.00
N GLU A 247 -8.82 -7.70 -12.11
CA GLU A 247 -9.47 -8.21 -10.90
C GLU A 247 -9.66 -7.08 -9.88
N TYR A 248 -8.68 -6.18 -9.75
CA TYR A 248 -8.76 -4.99 -8.90
C TYR A 248 -9.87 -4.03 -9.36
N ILE A 249 -9.88 -3.67 -10.65
CA ILE A 249 -10.90 -2.80 -11.25
C ILE A 249 -12.29 -3.44 -11.10
N LYS A 250 -12.42 -4.74 -11.36
CA LYS A 250 -13.66 -5.48 -11.15
C LYS A 250 -14.13 -5.42 -9.70
N ALA A 251 -13.24 -5.64 -8.72
CA ALA A 251 -13.59 -5.63 -7.31
C ALA A 251 -14.08 -4.23 -6.85
N LEU A 252 -13.42 -3.15 -7.26
CA LEU A 252 -13.89 -1.78 -6.99
C LEU A 252 -15.25 -1.52 -7.64
N ARG A 253 -15.42 -1.88 -8.92
CA ARG A 253 -16.67 -1.72 -9.67
C ARG A 253 -17.83 -2.47 -9.02
N ASP A 254 -17.61 -3.71 -8.60
CA ASP A 254 -18.62 -4.57 -7.98
C ASP A 254 -19.01 -4.04 -6.57
N ILE A 255 -18.10 -3.37 -5.84
CA ILE A 255 -18.41 -2.61 -4.62
C ILE A 255 -19.25 -1.35 -4.93
N VAL A 256 -18.83 -0.56 -5.92
CA VAL A 256 -19.53 0.67 -6.35
C VAL A 256 -20.97 0.38 -6.78
N GLN A 257 -21.18 -0.71 -7.53
CA GLN A 257 -22.51 -1.18 -7.94
C GLN A 257 -23.36 -1.60 -6.73
N ARG A 258 -22.79 -2.41 -5.82
CA ARG A 258 -23.51 -2.99 -4.68
C ARG A 258 -23.93 -1.94 -3.65
N GLU A 259 -23.04 -1.00 -3.34
CA GLU A 259 -23.27 0.01 -2.30
C GLU A 259 -23.79 1.35 -2.83
N LYS A 260 -24.04 1.45 -4.15
CA LYS A 260 -24.48 2.67 -4.86
C LYS A 260 -23.62 3.88 -4.50
N VAL A 261 -22.31 3.70 -4.65
CA VAL A 261 -21.30 4.71 -4.31
C VAL A 261 -21.41 5.89 -5.26
N ALA A 262 -21.49 7.10 -4.71
CA ALA A 262 -21.53 8.35 -5.46
C ALA A 262 -20.14 9.01 -5.60
N TYR A 263 -19.21 8.69 -4.70
CA TYR A 263 -17.86 9.25 -4.66
C TYR A 263 -16.82 8.21 -4.29
N TYR A 264 -15.71 8.16 -5.03
CA TYR A 264 -14.55 7.33 -4.71
C TYR A 264 -13.34 8.22 -4.40
N ILE A 265 -12.71 8.01 -3.25
CA ILE A 265 -11.61 8.84 -2.75
C ILE A 265 -10.47 7.93 -2.28
N PRO A 266 -9.45 7.69 -3.12
CA PRO A 266 -8.36 6.80 -2.76
C PRO A 266 -7.32 7.49 -1.87
N VAL A 267 -6.87 6.78 -0.83
CA VAL A 267 -5.77 7.23 0.03
C VAL A 267 -4.41 6.81 -0.55
N SER A 268 -4.39 5.71 -1.32
CA SER A 268 -3.25 5.23 -2.12
C SER A 268 -1.91 4.98 -1.40
N ALA A 269 -1.90 4.91 -0.06
CA ALA A 269 -0.69 4.73 0.75
C ALA A 269 0.09 3.42 0.50
N ALA A 270 -0.51 2.45 -0.18
CA ALA A 270 0.10 1.21 -0.67
C ALA A 270 0.55 1.30 -2.15
N SER A 271 0.85 2.51 -2.65
CA SER A 271 1.24 2.81 -4.04
C SER A 271 0.16 2.51 -5.10
N THR A 272 -1.12 2.42 -4.71
CA THR A 272 -2.21 2.00 -5.62
C THR A 272 -2.63 3.05 -6.65
N ALA A 273 -2.21 4.32 -6.51
CA ALA A 273 -2.73 5.47 -7.26
C ALA A 273 -2.82 5.26 -8.78
N TYR A 274 -1.82 4.61 -9.40
CA TYR A 274 -1.84 4.27 -10.83
C TYR A 274 -2.99 3.32 -11.19
N TYR A 275 -3.26 2.32 -10.36
CA TYR A 275 -4.37 1.37 -10.55
C TYR A 275 -5.73 1.98 -10.15
N ASP A 276 -5.75 2.87 -9.15
CA ASP A 276 -6.92 3.67 -8.77
C ASP A 276 -7.36 4.55 -9.97
N ALA A 277 -6.40 5.16 -10.68
CA ALA A 277 -6.61 5.94 -11.89
C ALA A 277 -6.97 5.12 -13.14
N LEU A 278 -6.57 3.85 -13.21
CA LEU A 278 -7.08 2.91 -14.24
C LEU A 278 -8.52 2.44 -13.93
N ALA A 279 -8.91 2.39 -12.66
CA ALA A 279 -10.28 2.07 -12.27
C ALA A 279 -11.26 3.22 -12.58
N LYS A 280 -10.83 4.48 -12.37
CA LYS A 280 -11.60 5.72 -12.57
C LYS A 280 -12.64 5.69 -13.72
N PRO A 281 -12.26 5.52 -15.00
CA PRO A 281 -13.24 5.58 -16.09
C PRO A 281 -14.35 4.53 -15.99
N HIS A 282 -14.06 3.35 -15.45
CA HIS A 282 -15.06 2.29 -15.22
C HIS A 282 -16.03 2.63 -14.07
N LEU A 283 -15.62 3.48 -13.12
CA LEU A 283 -16.47 3.91 -12.01
C LEU A 283 -17.28 5.17 -12.38
N GLU A 284 -16.69 6.09 -13.15
CA GLU A 284 -17.35 7.32 -13.59
C GLU A 284 -18.49 7.04 -14.59
N ILE A 285 -18.34 6.03 -15.47
CA ILE A 285 -19.42 5.50 -16.32
C ILE A 285 -20.64 5.04 -15.49
N MET A 286 -20.45 4.67 -14.22
CA MET A 286 -21.53 4.27 -13.30
C MET A 286 -22.08 5.43 -12.45
N GLY A 287 -21.62 6.66 -12.67
CA GLY A 287 -22.03 7.85 -11.91
C GLY A 287 -21.29 8.05 -10.58
N CYS A 288 -20.12 7.45 -10.40
CA CYS A 288 -19.28 7.64 -9.20
C CYS A 288 -18.15 8.66 -9.49
N GLU A 289 -18.24 9.87 -8.94
CA GLU A 289 -17.23 10.94 -9.11
C GLU A 289 -15.93 10.55 -8.37
N CYS A 290 -14.82 10.44 -9.10
CA CYS A 290 -13.56 9.89 -8.59
C CYS A 290 -12.53 10.98 -8.28
N PHE A 291 -12.08 11.06 -7.04
CA PHE A 291 -11.04 11.99 -6.57
C PHE A 291 -9.63 11.45 -6.82
N VAL A 292 -9.37 11.08 -8.07
CA VAL A 292 -8.05 10.66 -8.56
C VAL A 292 -7.77 11.30 -9.93
N PRO A 293 -6.53 11.77 -10.19
CA PRO A 293 -6.11 12.19 -11.52
C PRO A 293 -6.19 11.04 -12.52
N ASP A 294 -6.19 11.37 -13.81
CA ASP A 294 -6.16 10.36 -14.87
C ASP A 294 -4.79 9.67 -14.92
N ALA A 295 -4.72 8.43 -15.44
CA ALA A 295 -3.51 7.61 -15.36
C ALA A 295 -2.25 8.28 -15.97
N GLY A 296 -2.41 9.16 -16.96
CA GLY A 296 -1.33 9.99 -17.51
C GLY A 296 -0.83 11.08 -16.55
N GLU A 297 -1.73 11.79 -15.87
CA GLU A 297 -1.36 12.76 -14.84
C GLU A 297 -0.76 12.07 -13.60
N VAL A 298 -1.31 10.92 -13.19
CA VAL A 298 -0.69 10.10 -12.13
C VAL A 298 0.72 9.65 -12.54
N THR A 299 0.92 9.26 -13.80
CA THR A 299 2.26 8.93 -14.33
C THR A 299 3.21 10.12 -14.23
N SER A 300 2.77 11.30 -14.66
CA SER A 300 3.57 12.53 -14.61
C SER A 300 3.87 13.04 -13.19
N LEU A 301 3.07 12.66 -12.19
CA LEU A 301 3.18 13.12 -10.80
C LEU A 301 3.88 12.10 -9.88
N ASP A 302 3.70 10.80 -10.10
CA ASP A 302 4.24 9.75 -9.21
C ASP A 302 5.60 9.20 -9.65
N ASP A 303 5.97 9.29 -10.93
CA ASP A 303 7.33 8.96 -11.37
C ASP A 303 8.27 10.13 -11.04
N PRO A 304 9.32 9.96 -10.21
CA PRO A 304 10.28 11.02 -9.92
C PRO A 304 10.95 11.57 -11.18
N LEU A 305 11.13 10.77 -12.24
CA LEU A 305 11.74 11.24 -13.48
C LEU A 305 10.83 12.21 -14.26
N GLU A 306 9.54 11.88 -14.41
CA GLU A 306 8.58 12.78 -15.08
C GLU A 306 8.25 14.01 -14.24
N LEU A 307 8.23 13.89 -12.90
CA LEU A 307 8.08 15.05 -12.02
C LEU A 307 9.21 16.06 -12.23
N LEU A 308 10.47 15.61 -12.26
CA LEU A 308 11.64 16.48 -12.47
C LEU A 308 11.65 17.09 -13.89
N ARG A 309 11.19 16.35 -14.91
CA ARG A 309 10.96 16.87 -16.26
C ARG A 309 9.89 17.96 -16.28
N ARG A 310 8.75 17.74 -15.63
CA ARG A 310 7.65 18.71 -15.50
C ARG A 310 8.09 19.98 -14.78
N CYS A 311 8.84 19.87 -13.68
CA CYS A 311 9.40 21.02 -12.98
C CYS A 311 10.33 21.86 -13.88
N ARG A 312 11.25 21.21 -14.61
CA ARG A 312 12.11 21.90 -15.62
C ARG A 312 11.30 22.65 -16.68
N VAL A 313 10.27 22.02 -17.26
CA VAL A 313 9.40 22.64 -18.28
C VAL A 313 8.65 23.86 -17.71
N LEU A 314 8.21 23.79 -16.45
CA LEU A 314 7.51 24.87 -15.76
C LEU A 314 8.46 25.99 -15.26
N ARG A 315 9.77 25.80 -15.39
CA ARG A 315 10.87 26.63 -14.84
C ARG A 315 10.89 26.69 -13.31
N LEU A 316 10.54 25.59 -12.66
CA LEU A 316 10.67 25.41 -11.21
C LEU A 316 12.04 24.81 -10.85
N PRO A 317 12.68 25.25 -9.76
CA PRO A 317 13.93 24.68 -9.26
C PRO A 317 13.86 23.16 -9.05
N THR A 318 14.90 22.44 -9.49
CA THR A 318 15.03 20.98 -9.31
C THR A 318 16.33 20.63 -8.61
N PRO A 319 16.35 19.67 -7.68
CA PRO A 319 17.58 19.24 -7.01
C PRO A 319 18.57 18.64 -8.02
N GLN A 320 19.87 18.65 -7.68
CA GLN A 320 20.89 17.95 -8.47
C GLN A 320 20.55 16.46 -8.57
N HIS A 321 20.49 15.93 -9.79
CA HIS A 321 20.12 14.54 -10.01
C HIS A 321 20.77 13.92 -11.25
N PHE A 322 20.94 12.61 -11.20
CA PHE A 322 21.53 11.77 -12.26
C PHE A 322 20.54 10.67 -12.66
N LEU A 323 20.48 10.35 -13.95
CA LEU A 323 19.67 9.24 -14.47
C LEU A 323 20.58 8.02 -14.68
N LEU A 324 20.19 6.89 -14.10
CA LEU A 324 20.85 5.59 -14.28
C LEU A 324 19.99 4.69 -15.16
N ARG A 325 20.65 4.10 -16.16
CA ARG A 325 20.15 3.09 -17.09
C ARG A 325 21.00 1.82 -17.09
N SER A 326 22.25 1.90 -16.63
CA SER A 326 23.18 0.78 -16.51
C SER A 326 23.81 0.76 -15.11
N MET A 327 24.46 -0.36 -14.77
CA MET A 327 25.33 -0.41 -13.60
C MET A 327 26.63 0.40 -13.81
N GLU A 328 27.03 0.60 -15.06
CA GLU A 328 28.24 1.34 -15.47
C GLU A 328 28.10 2.84 -15.18
N ASP A 329 26.90 3.40 -15.39
CA ASP A 329 26.54 4.78 -15.02
C ASP A 329 26.77 5.01 -13.51
N LEU A 330 26.43 4.00 -12.69
CA LEU A 330 26.57 4.09 -11.24
C LEU A 330 28.03 3.94 -10.80
N SER A 331 28.81 3.02 -11.39
CA SER A 331 30.25 2.95 -11.10
C SER A 331 30.99 4.21 -11.51
N ALA A 332 30.66 4.81 -12.65
CA ALA A 332 31.24 6.07 -13.10
C ALA A 332 31.02 7.21 -12.09
N LEU A 333 29.83 7.30 -11.47
CA LEU A 333 29.56 8.29 -10.41
C LEU A 333 30.33 8.01 -9.11
N TYR A 334 30.56 6.75 -8.74
CA TYR A 334 31.43 6.41 -7.61
C TYR A 334 32.92 6.74 -7.91
N GLU A 335 33.40 6.47 -9.12
CA GLU A 335 34.77 6.78 -9.57
C GLU A 335 35.02 8.28 -9.62
N GLN A 336 34.04 9.06 -10.11
CA GLN A 336 34.02 10.52 -10.05
C GLN A 336 33.87 11.08 -8.62
N ASN A 337 33.77 10.22 -7.60
CA ASN A 337 33.57 10.59 -6.19
C ASN A 337 32.29 11.43 -5.95
N ALA A 338 31.28 11.34 -6.82
CA ALA A 338 30.08 12.19 -6.79
C ALA A 338 29.30 12.06 -5.46
N PHE A 339 29.34 10.89 -4.83
CA PHE A 339 28.63 10.61 -3.57
C PHE A 339 29.47 10.85 -2.30
N ARG A 340 30.66 11.47 -2.43
CA ARG A 340 31.57 11.70 -1.29
C ARG A 340 31.10 12.81 -0.35
N ASN A 341 30.34 13.78 -0.87
CA ASN A 341 29.86 14.96 -0.15
C ASN A 341 28.33 15.04 -0.19
N GLY A 342 27.66 14.91 0.96
CA GLY A 342 26.20 15.02 1.09
C GLY A 342 25.43 13.68 1.00
N ARG A 343 24.12 13.72 1.29
CA ARG A 343 23.24 12.52 1.30
C ARG A 343 22.66 12.30 -0.12
N TYR A 344 22.75 11.08 -0.67
CA TYR A 344 22.22 10.75 -2.01
C TYR A 344 21.18 9.62 -1.98
N MET A 345 20.11 9.77 -2.75
CA MET A 345 18.95 8.89 -2.73
C MET A 345 18.64 8.35 -4.13
N MET A 346 18.75 7.04 -4.31
CA MET A 346 18.39 6.37 -5.56
C MET A 346 16.91 5.96 -5.51
N LEU A 347 16.11 6.52 -6.43
CA LEU A 347 14.67 6.28 -6.57
C LEU A 347 14.39 5.51 -7.87
N ALA A 348 13.54 4.49 -7.82
CA ALA A 348 13.09 3.82 -9.04
C ALA A 348 12.31 4.80 -9.91
N ALA A 349 12.46 4.69 -11.24
CA ALA A 349 11.80 5.56 -12.21
C ALA A 349 10.97 4.77 -13.23
N GLY A 350 10.19 5.48 -14.05
CA GLY A 350 9.33 4.89 -15.07
C GLY A 350 8.26 3.95 -14.50
N PRO A 351 7.97 2.82 -15.20
CA PRO A 351 6.96 1.84 -14.76
C PRO A 351 7.17 1.28 -13.36
N ALA A 352 8.43 1.11 -12.93
CA ALA A 352 8.76 0.68 -11.57
C ALA A 352 8.67 1.83 -10.57
N GLY A 353 9.04 3.06 -10.98
CA GLY A 353 8.93 4.27 -10.15
C GLY A 353 7.52 4.52 -9.64
N MET A 354 6.51 4.50 -10.51
CA MET A 354 5.11 4.70 -10.11
C MET A 354 4.57 3.60 -9.18
N ARG A 355 4.93 2.35 -9.43
CA ARG A 355 4.31 1.15 -8.84
C ARG A 355 5.04 0.68 -7.59
N ASP A 356 6.32 0.36 -7.73
CA ASP A 356 7.15 -0.21 -6.67
C ASP A 356 7.62 0.88 -5.70
N ARG A 357 7.90 2.09 -6.21
CA ARG A 357 8.42 3.26 -5.47
C ARG A 357 9.63 2.93 -4.59
N ALA A 358 10.49 2.03 -5.07
CA ALA A 358 11.70 1.64 -4.37
C ALA A 358 12.61 2.86 -4.16
N LYS A 359 13.09 3.04 -2.93
CA LYS A 359 14.02 4.09 -2.51
C LYS A 359 15.17 3.44 -1.74
N ILE A 360 16.39 3.78 -2.12
CA ILE A 360 17.64 3.35 -1.49
C ILE A 360 18.41 4.62 -1.11
N LEU A 361 18.99 4.67 0.09
CA LEU A 361 20.03 5.65 0.42
C LEU A 361 21.34 5.09 -0.11
N LEU A 362 22.04 5.84 -0.97
CA LEU A 362 23.33 5.38 -1.48
C LEU A 362 24.39 5.51 -0.38
N PRO A 363 25.20 4.47 -0.13
CA PRO A 363 26.36 4.59 0.73
C PRO A 363 27.44 5.44 0.05
N PRO A 364 28.39 6.02 0.82
CA PRO A 364 29.51 6.78 0.23
C PRO A 364 30.47 5.89 -0.56
N THR A 365 30.48 4.57 -0.33
CA THR A 365 31.45 3.63 -0.92
C THR A 365 30.79 2.55 -1.78
N ALA A 366 31.26 2.38 -3.03
CA ALA A 366 30.79 1.34 -3.96
C ALA A 366 30.93 -0.11 -3.43
N ARG A 367 31.78 -0.35 -2.43
CA ARG A 367 31.92 -1.65 -1.74
C ARG A 367 30.67 -2.02 -0.96
N GLU A 368 30.06 -1.05 -0.27
CA GLU A 368 28.84 -1.25 0.52
C GLU A 368 27.61 -1.44 -0.38
N PHE A 369 27.56 -0.74 -1.52
CA PHE A 369 26.46 -0.87 -2.48
C PHE A 369 26.46 -2.23 -3.18
N ARG A 370 27.63 -2.83 -3.48
CA ARG A 370 27.71 -4.16 -4.11
C ARG A 370 27.03 -5.29 -3.33
N ASN A 371 26.84 -5.12 -2.02
CA ASN A 371 26.10 -6.07 -1.19
C ASN A 371 24.57 -5.95 -1.35
N GLN A 372 24.08 -4.98 -2.13
CA GLN A 372 22.66 -4.69 -2.34
C GLN A 372 22.26 -5.01 -3.78
N GLN A 373 21.89 -6.26 -4.05
CA GLN A 373 21.49 -6.73 -5.39
C GLN A 373 20.25 -5.97 -5.91
N HIS A 374 20.46 -5.05 -6.84
CA HIS A 374 19.40 -4.29 -7.51
C HIS A 374 19.64 -4.25 -9.02
N GLU A 375 18.60 -4.52 -9.80
CA GLU A 375 18.62 -4.43 -11.26
C GLU A 375 18.57 -2.96 -11.70
N ILE A 376 19.64 -2.47 -12.32
CA ILE A 376 19.66 -1.20 -13.04
C ILE A 376 19.75 -1.54 -14.52
N SER A 377 18.74 -1.13 -15.30
CA SER A 377 18.63 -1.41 -16.74
C SER A 377 17.77 -0.35 -17.42
N GLU A 378 17.81 -0.22 -18.75
CA GLU A 378 16.89 0.67 -19.48
C GLU A 378 15.40 0.37 -19.22
N ARG A 379 15.07 -0.87 -18.85
CA ARG A 379 13.70 -1.31 -18.50
C ARG A 379 13.33 -1.01 -17.04
N ARG A 380 14.32 -0.79 -16.18
CA ARG A 380 14.18 -0.41 -14.76
C ARG A 380 15.17 0.73 -14.46
N PRO A 381 14.95 1.93 -15.02
CA PRO A 381 15.82 3.07 -14.76
C PRO A 381 15.66 3.56 -13.32
N TRP A 382 16.68 4.23 -12.81
CA TRP A 382 16.67 4.86 -11.49
C TRP A 382 17.12 6.31 -11.61
N VAL A 383 16.60 7.19 -10.76
CA VAL A 383 17.09 8.57 -10.62
C VAL A 383 17.77 8.70 -9.26
N VAL A 384 19.03 9.11 -9.25
CA VAL A 384 19.75 9.50 -8.04
C VAL A 384 19.50 10.98 -7.81
N ILE A 385 18.98 11.35 -6.65
CA ILE A 385 18.74 12.74 -6.24
C ILE A 385 19.66 13.06 -5.05
N ARG A 386 20.38 14.19 -5.12
CA ARG A 386 21.09 14.77 -3.96
C ARG A 386 20.06 15.36 -2.99
N ASP A 387 20.23 15.08 -1.71
CA ASP A 387 19.50 15.78 -0.65
C ASP A 387 19.94 17.26 -0.59
N PRO A 388 19.02 18.24 -0.66
CA PRO A 388 19.35 19.67 -0.61
C PRO A 388 19.83 20.20 0.76
N GLY A 389 19.92 19.33 1.77
CA GLY A 389 20.40 19.63 3.12
C GLY A 389 19.36 20.29 4.03
N GLY A 390 18.74 21.36 3.53
CA GLY A 390 17.82 22.20 4.29
C GLY A 390 16.45 21.59 4.56
N ASN A 391 15.62 22.33 5.31
CA ASN A 391 14.32 21.90 5.81
C ASN A 391 13.44 21.23 4.73
N HIS A 392 13.03 19.98 4.96
CA HIS A 392 12.04 19.29 4.12
C HIS A 392 10.61 19.59 4.56
N PHE A 393 9.72 19.69 3.59
CA PHE A 393 8.29 19.89 3.77
C PHE A 393 7.51 18.80 3.02
N ILE A 394 6.41 18.34 3.61
CA ILE A 394 5.45 17.44 2.96
C ILE A 394 4.10 18.17 2.87
N THR A 395 3.58 18.31 1.66
CA THR A 395 2.24 18.86 1.44
C THR A 395 1.17 17.78 1.41
N CYS A 396 -0.08 18.15 1.71
CA CYS A 396 -1.26 17.43 1.23
C CYS A 396 -2.18 18.43 0.53
N THR A 397 -2.00 18.55 -0.77
CA THR A 397 -2.73 19.48 -1.63
C THR A 397 -3.96 18.79 -2.22
N THR A 398 -5.11 19.46 -2.14
CA THR A 398 -6.40 18.97 -2.63
C THR A 398 -6.83 19.79 -3.84
N LEU A 399 -6.98 19.09 -4.97
CA LEU A 399 -7.27 19.66 -6.28
C LEU A 399 -8.69 19.32 -6.70
N LYS A 400 -9.36 20.28 -7.35
CA LYS A 400 -10.58 20.04 -8.13
C LYS A 400 -10.52 20.88 -9.39
N GLU A 401 -10.60 20.22 -10.54
CA GLU A 401 -10.51 20.86 -11.87
C GLU A 401 -9.24 21.72 -12.04
N SER A 402 -8.10 21.18 -11.61
CA SER A 402 -6.77 21.81 -11.57
C SER A 402 -6.64 23.05 -10.68
N ARG A 403 -7.66 23.39 -9.88
CA ARG A 403 -7.60 24.43 -8.87
C ARG A 403 -7.27 23.84 -7.50
N ILE A 404 -6.36 24.48 -6.77
CA ILE A 404 -6.10 24.20 -5.36
C ILE A 404 -7.32 24.68 -4.56
N VAL A 405 -7.95 23.78 -3.80
CA VAL A 405 -9.09 24.13 -2.92
C VAL A 405 -8.74 24.03 -1.44
N ALA A 406 -7.72 23.23 -1.10
CA ALA A 406 -7.08 23.24 0.21
C ALA A 406 -5.66 22.71 0.11
N ASN A 407 -4.78 23.17 1.00
CA ASN A 407 -3.46 22.61 1.20
C ASN A 407 -3.21 22.43 2.72
N VAL A 408 -2.41 21.43 3.09
CA VAL A 408 -1.65 21.45 4.35
C VAL A 408 -0.19 21.42 3.95
N THR A 409 0.64 22.24 4.58
CA THR A 409 2.10 22.09 4.57
C THR A 409 2.54 21.67 5.96
N CYS A 410 3.33 20.61 6.05
CA CYS A 410 4.02 20.24 7.28
C CYS A 410 5.52 20.18 7.05
N ARG A 411 6.31 20.83 7.92
CA ARG A 411 7.75 20.60 8.00
C ARG A 411 8.01 19.20 8.58
N VAL A 412 9.08 18.55 8.12
CA VAL A 412 9.59 17.31 8.71
C VAL A 412 10.46 17.67 9.91
N ASP A 413 10.18 17.02 11.04
CA ASP A 413 11.05 17.04 12.22
C ASP A 413 11.98 15.81 12.13
N GLU A 414 13.27 16.02 11.81
CA GLU A 414 14.24 14.91 11.67
C GLU A 414 14.48 14.21 13.02
N ASP A 415 14.63 14.97 14.11
CA ASP A 415 14.99 14.47 15.45
C ASP A 415 13.88 13.62 16.08
N ARG A 416 12.64 14.12 16.03
CA ARG A 416 11.45 13.45 16.60
C ARG A 416 10.79 12.53 15.58
N GLY A 417 11.22 12.58 14.32
CA GLY A 417 10.63 11.84 13.20
C GLY A 417 9.17 12.20 12.92
N GLY A 418 8.79 13.41 13.33
CA GLY A 418 7.42 13.92 13.32
C GLY A 418 7.08 14.73 12.07
N LEU A 419 5.88 15.31 12.09
CA LEU A 419 5.45 16.34 11.16
C LEU A 419 4.92 17.52 11.99
N VAL A 420 5.28 18.73 11.59
CA VAL A 420 4.89 19.99 12.23
C VAL A 420 4.08 20.80 11.21
N PRO A 421 2.78 21.10 11.43
CA PRO A 421 2.03 21.99 10.56
C PRO A 421 2.70 23.37 10.53
N GLU A 422 3.02 23.87 9.33
CA GLU A 422 3.77 25.12 9.15
C GLU A 422 3.25 25.85 7.90
N GLU A 423 2.66 27.03 8.07
CA GLU A 423 2.20 27.83 6.94
C GLU A 423 3.37 28.58 6.29
N ARG A 424 3.55 28.38 4.98
CA ARG A 424 4.65 28.97 4.19
C ARG A 424 4.15 29.51 2.86
N PRO A 425 4.34 30.81 2.56
CA PRO A 425 3.86 31.40 1.32
C PRO A 425 4.63 30.88 0.11
N GLU A 426 5.91 30.53 0.26
CA GLU A 426 6.77 30.01 -0.82
C GLU A 426 6.25 28.66 -1.33
N VAL A 427 5.79 27.81 -0.41
CA VAL A 427 5.17 26.51 -0.73
C VAL A 427 3.86 26.71 -1.48
N THR A 428 3.02 27.67 -1.06
CA THR A 428 1.77 27.99 -1.77
C THR A 428 2.06 28.54 -3.17
N GLN A 429 3.00 29.47 -3.30
CA GLN A 429 3.42 30.04 -4.58
C GLN A 429 3.99 28.97 -5.53
N TRP A 430 4.80 28.03 -5.01
CA TRP A 430 5.34 26.90 -5.78
C TRP A 430 4.22 26.01 -6.32
N LEU A 431 3.21 25.68 -5.49
CA LEU A 431 2.05 24.90 -5.91
C LEU A 431 1.21 25.65 -6.96
N GLU A 432 0.99 26.96 -6.79
CA GLU A 432 0.26 27.79 -7.75
C GLU A 432 1.00 27.89 -9.09
N GLN A 433 2.33 28.01 -9.10
CA GLN A 433 3.12 27.95 -10.33
C GLN A 433 3.07 26.57 -10.99
N PHE A 434 3.12 25.49 -10.20
CA PHE A 434 3.08 24.12 -10.70
C PHE A 434 1.74 23.79 -11.39
N PHE A 435 0.61 24.14 -10.77
CA PHE A 435 -0.72 23.84 -11.30
C PHE A 435 -1.23 24.90 -12.28
N GLY A 436 -0.97 26.20 -12.04
CA GLY A 436 -1.45 27.31 -12.88
C GLY A 436 -0.88 27.33 -14.29
N ARG A 437 0.25 26.66 -14.54
CA ARG A 437 0.86 26.48 -15.87
C ARG A 437 0.73 25.05 -16.43
N SER A 438 -0.03 24.16 -15.78
CA SER A 438 -0.22 22.77 -16.24
C SER A 438 -1.29 22.68 -17.33
N CYS A 439 -0.89 22.80 -18.60
CA CYS A 439 -1.79 22.84 -19.76
C CYS A 439 -2.51 21.52 -20.15
N GLY A 440 -2.33 20.43 -19.40
CA GLY A 440 -2.69 19.07 -19.86
C GLY A 440 -4.14 18.61 -19.66
N GLY A 441 -4.76 18.93 -18.51
CA GLY A 441 -6.08 18.39 -18.16
C GLY A 441 -6.67 18.91 -16.86
N ARG A 442 -7.87 18.44 -16.49
CA ARG A 442 -8.59 18.81 -15.24
C ARG A 442 -8.24 17.84 -14.11
N ILE A 443 -7.21 18.16 -13.33
CA ILE A 443 -6.74 17.34 -12.21
C ILE A 443 -7.71 17.49 -11.02
N THR A 444 -8.27 16.38 -10.56
CA THR A 444 -9.12 16.31 -9.36
C THR A 444 -8.61 15.17 -8.47
N GLY A 445 -8.49 15.41 -7.16
CA GLY A 445 -7.97 14.44 -6.20
C GLY A 445 -6.89 15.03 -5.28
N HIS A 446 -6.00 14.17 -4.79
CA HIS A 446 -5.01 14.53 -3.76
C HIS A 446 -3.61 14.32 -4.29
N VAL A 447 -2.77 15.33 -4.10
CA VAL A 447 -1.38 15.36 -4.55
C VAL A 447 -0.53 15.90 -3.41
N SER A 448 0.52 15.18 -3.07
CA SER A 448 1.31 15.39 -1.86
C SER A 448 2.79 15.48 -2.23
N PHE A 449 3.30 16.70 -2.29
CA PHE A 449 4.70 16.95 -2.68
C PHE A 449 5.64 16.76 -1.49
N ARG A 450 6.87 16.33 -1.78
CA ARG A 450 8.02 16.48 -0.91
C ARG A 450 8.89 17.58 -1.49
N LEU A 451 8.92 18.71 -0.79
CA LEU A 451 9.71 19.88 -1.13
C LEU A 451 10.84 20.01 -0.10
N ALA A 452 11.89 20.73 -0.44
CA ALA A 452 12.97 21.08 0.49
C ALA A 452 13.58 22.42 0.12
N VAL A 453 14.08 23.15 1.11
CA VAL A 453 14.92 24.33 0.87
C VAL A 453 16.34 23.85 0.56
N SER A 454 16.93 24.41 -0.49
CA SER A 454 18.30 24.15 -0.92
C SER A 454 19.29 25.02 -0.14
N GLU A 455 20.22 24.42 0.61
CA GLU A 455 21.27 25.18 1.34
C GLU A 455 22.16 26.03 0.42
N GLU A 456 22.28 25.64 -0.86
CA GLU A 456 23.16 26.30 -1.83
C GLU A 456 22.48 27.48 -2.56
N THR A 457 21.15 27.60 -2.50
CA THR A 457 20.38 28.61 -3.27
C THR A 457 19.22 29.26 -2.52
N ASP A 458 18.87 28.78 -1.32
CA ASP A 458 17.65 29.07 -0.54
C ASP A 458 16.32 28.82 -1.31
N GLU A 459 16.39 28.16 -2.48
CA GLU A 459 15.23 27.87 -3.32
C GLU A 459 14.49 26.60 -2.88
N LEU A 460 13.17 26.61 -3.06
CA LEU A 460 12.29 25.48 -2.78
C LEU A 460 12.27 24.48 -3.95
N VAL A 461 12.95 23.34 -3.79
CA VAL A 461 13.10 22.29 -4.81
C VAL A 461 12.21 21.07 -4.52
N SER A 462 11.72 20.39 -5.56
CA SER A 462 10.93 19.15 -5.41
C SER A 462 11.78 17.88 -5.41
N ILE A 463 11.71 17.08 -4.35
CA ILE A 463 12.38 15.77 -4.23
C ILE A 463 11.49 14.63 -4.75
N GLY A 464 10.16 14.80 -4.70
CA GLY A 464 9.22 13.79 -5.17
C GLY A 464 7.77 14.18 -4.90
N CYS A 465 6.83 13.38 -5.40
CA CYS A 465 5.40 13.59 -5.24
C CYS A 465 4.67 12.26 -4.98
N ARG A 466 3.46 12.34 -4.44
CA ARG A 466 2.53 11.23 -4.24
C ARG A 466 1.11 11.64 -4.57
N VAL A 467 0.47 10.96 -5.51
CA VAL A 467 -0.97 10.96 -5.65
C VAL A 467 -1.60 10.12 -4.52
N GLY A 468 -2.68 10.63 -3.92
CA GLY A 468 -3.34 10.07 -2.76
C GLY A 468 -3.25 10.96 -1.51
N VAL A 469 -4.02 10.60 -0.48
CA VAL A 469 -4.14 11.35 0.78
C VAL A 469 -2.96 11.02 1.70
N SER A 470 -2.03 11.96 1.83
CA SER A 470 -0.85 11.80 2.71
C SER A 470 -1.12 12.16 4.17
N LEU A 471 -0.17 11.83 5.05
CA LEU A 471 -0.31 12.03 6.50
C LEU A 471 -0.62 13.48 6.95
N PRO A 472 -0.06 14.56 6.34
CA PRO A 472 -0.47 15.94 6.61
C PRO A 472 -1.97 16.21 6.53
N TYR A 473 -2.76 15.41 5.80
CA TYR A 473 -4.22 15.58 5.75
C TYR A 473 -4.90 15.56 7.13
N ILE A 474 -4.32 14.89 8.14
CA ILE A 474 -4.94 14.78 9.47
C ILE A 474 -5.04 16.13 10.20
N CYS A 475 -4.28 17.16 9.79
CA CYS A 475 -4.40 18.52 10.32
C CYS A 475 -5.71 19.21 9.91
N HIS A 476 -6.33 18.79 8.80
CA HIS A 476 -7.56 19.40 8.29
C HIS A 476 -8.81 18.69 8.81
N THR A 477 -9.77 19.47 9.25
CA THR A 477 -11.08 18.97 9.71
C THR A 477 -12.20 19.44 8.78
N GLY A 478 -13.11 18.54 8.41
CA GLY A 478 -14.35 18.88 7.68
C GLY A 478 -14.24 19.43 6.25
N ILE A 479 -13.03 19.65 5.71
CA ILE A 479 -12.85 20.26 4.37
C ILE A 479 -13.40 19.36 3.25
N HIS A 480 -13.06 18.07 3.24
CA HIS A 480 -13.45 17.16 2.16
C HIS A 480 -14.97 17.10 1.90
N PRO A 481 -15.83 16.93 2.91
CA PRO A 481 -17.28 17.01 2.73
C PRO A 481 -17.77 18.32 2.08
N ARG A 482 -17.09 19.45 2.34
CA ARG A 482 -17.41 20.76 1.74
C ARG A 482 -16.96 20.89 0.27
N LEU A 483 -15.97 20.11 -0.17
CA LEU A 483 -15.53 20.02 -1.57
C LEU A 483 -16.46 19.12 -2.41
N VAL A 484 -16.93 18.04 -1.80
CA VAL A 484 -17.71 16.99 -2.44
C VAL A 484 -19.20 17.35 -2.50
N TRP A 485 -19.73 18.11 -1.53
CA TRP A 485 -21.13 18.56 -1.53
C TRP A 485 -21.26 20.07 -1.40
N LYS A 486 -22.19 20.65 -2.18
CA LYS A 486 -22.73 21.98 -1.86
C LYS A 486 -23.31 21.95 -0.43
N PRO A 487 -22.89 22.84 0.49
CA PRO A 487 -23.35 22.81 1.88
C PRO A 487 -24.88 22.86 1.98
N CYS A 488 -25.50 21.83 2.55
CA CYS A 488 -26.90 21.89 2.94
C CYS A 488 -27.08 22.88 4.10
N ARG A 489 -28.23 23.56 4.20
CA ARG A 489 -28.51 24.55 5.26
C ARG A 489 -28.35 24.02 6.70
N HIS A 490 -28.42 22.70 6.89
CA HIS A 490 -28.24 22.02 8.19
C HIS A 490 -26.77 21.70 8.55
N PHE A 491 -25.79 22.04 7.69
CA PHE A 491 -24.38 21.81 7.99
C PHE A 491 -23.83 22.97 8.85
N SER A 492 -23.60 22.73 10.15
CA SER A 492 -23.00 23.75 11.02
C SER A 492 -21.60 24.11 10.54
N ARG A 493 -21.37 25.41 10.33
CA ARG A 493 -20.08 25.97 9.86
C ARG A 493 -18.94 25.86 10.89
N GLN A 494 -19.25 25.64 12.17
CA GLN A 494 -18.36 25.94 13.29
C GLN A 494 -17.16 24.99 13.47
N ASN A 495 -17.14 23.82 12.83
CA ASN A 495 -16.20 22.74 13.12
C ASN A 495 -15.28 22.38 11.94
N SER A 496 -14.77 23.37 11.19
CA SER A 496 -13.84 23.12 10.07
C SER A 496 -12.81 24.22 9.91
N GLY A 497 -11.55 23.91 10.25
CA GLY A 497 -10.36 24.75 10.10
C GLY A 497 -9.08 23.91 10.21
N VAL A 498 -7.92 24.58 10.17
CA VAL A 498 -6.61 23.96 10.46
C VAL A 498 -6.52 23.66 11.95
N LEU A 499 -6.18 22.43 12.30
CA LEU A 499 -5.83 22.07 13.68
C LEU A 499 -4.47 22.70 14.04
N GLY A 500 -4.50 23.89 14.64
CA GLY A 500 -3.31 24.63 15.06
C GLY A 500 -3.37 26.15 14.82
N THR A 501 -4.26 26.63 13.95
CA THR A 501 -4.52 28.08 13.84
C THR A 501 -5.38 28.55 15.02
N PRO A 502 -5.01 29.62 15.75
CA PRO A 502 -5.81 30.18 16.83
C PRO A 502 -7.00 30.97 16.25
N ASP A 503 -7.99 30.26 15.71
CA ASP A 503 -9.15 30.88 15.07
C ASP A 503 -9.96 31.68 16.10
N ARG A 504 -10.11 32.97 15.80
CA ARG A 504 -10.16 34.01 16.83
C ARG A 504 -11.60 34.33 17.18
N HIS A 505 -11.98 34.08 18.43
CA HIS A 505 -13.31 34.30 19.03
C HIS A 505 -14.42 33.36 18.49
N LEU A 506 -14.92 32.46 19.35
CA LEU A 506 -16.35 32.05 19.44
C LEU A 506 -16.62 30.94 20.47
N LEU A 507 -15.61 30.13 20.85
CA LEU A 507 -15.80 29.00 21.78
C LEU A 507 -15.12 29.14 23.16
N SER A 508 -14.19 30.08 23.32
CA SER A 508 -13.46 30.26 24.60
C SER A 508 -14.32 30.92 25.68
N ASP A 509 -15.09 31.95 25.31
CA ASP A 509 -15.81 32.82 26.26
C ASP A 509 -16.91 32.07 27.03
N ALA A 510 -17.47 31.01 26.43
CA ALA A 510 -18.47 30.14 27.04
C ALA A 510 -17.94 29.25 28.19
N VAL A 511 -16.62 29.05 28.27
CA VAL A 511 -15.97 28.19 29.30
C VAL A 511 -15.10 29.02 30.23
N THR A 512 -14.37 30.01 29.73
CA THR A 512 -13.54 30.92 30.54
C THR A 512 -14.36 31.82 31.47
N GLY A 513 -15.64 32.06 31.18
CA GLY A 513 -16.57 32.73 32.09
C GLY A 513 -16.89 31.95 33.38
N ALA A 514 -16.76 30.62 33.37
CA ALA A 514 -17.24 29.75 34.44
C ALA A 514 -16.21 29.43 35.54
N LEU A 515 -14.92 29.72 35.34
CA LEU A 515 -13.84 29.25 36.22
C LEU A 515 -12.92 30.39 36.72
N LYS A 516 -13.50 31.42 37.33
CA LYS A 516 -12.75 32.51 38.00
C LYS A 516 -12.53 32.23 39.49
N ARG A 517 -11.37 31.67 39.85
CA ARG A 517 -10.69 31.86 41.15
C ARG A 517 -9.17 31.62 40.98
N PRO A 518 -8.30 32.17 41.86
CA PRO A 518 -7.00 32.66 41.41
C PRO A 518 -5.81 31.69 41.57
N ALA A 519 -4.80 31.99 40.74
CA ALA A 519 -3.39 31.62 40.77
C ALA A 519 -2.82 30.84 41.98
N SER A 520 -2.19 29.71 41.67
CA SER A 520 -0.86 29.36 42.20
C SER A 520 -0.09 28.55 41.15
N GLU A 521 1.19 28.88 41.00
CA GLU A 521 2.26 28.23 40.22
C GLU A 521 1.97 26.84 39.61
N THR A 522 1.66 26.81 38.31
CA THR A 522 2.02 25.70 37.40
C THR A 522 2.04 26.23 35.96
N GLU A 523 3.14 26.05 35.23
CA GLU A 523 3.18 26.44 33.81
C GLU A 523 2.27 25.53 32.96
N PRO A 524 1.36 26.08 32.14
CA PRO A 524 0.61 25.28 31.18
C PRO A 524 1.51 24.95 29.99
N HIS A 525 2.11 23.75 29.97
CA HIS A 525 2.80 23.25 28.78
C HIS A 525 1.87 23.31 27.56
N LEU A 526 2.19 24.21 26.62
CA LEU A 526 1.33 24.54 25.49
C LEU A 526 1.13 23.32 24.58
N LEU A 527 -0.13 22.90 24.47
CA LEU A 527 -0.53 21.65 23.85
C LEU A 527 -0.62 21.80 22.33
N GLY A 528 0.53 21.72 21.66
CA GLY A 528 0.64 21.89 20.21
C GLY A 528 1.99 21.50 19.59
N THR A 529 2.14 21.85 18.31
CA THR A 529 3.38 21.76 17.50
C THR A 529 3.82 20.38 16.99
N LEU A 530 3.22 19.25 17.40
CA LEU A 530 3.55 17.93 16.82
C LEU A 530 2.31 17.11 16.44
N LEU A 531 2.33 16.51 15.25
CA LEU A 531 1.29 15.59 14.78
C LEU A 531 1.41 14.20 15.42
N ASP A 532 1.02 14.07 16.69
CA ASP A 532 0.89 12.75 17.30
C ASP A 532 -0.30 11.99 16.69
N LYS A 533 0.02 10.81 16.13
CA LYS A 533 -0.98 9.86 15.61
C LYS A 533 -1.94 9.39 16.71
N ARG A 534 -1.58 9.52 18.00
CA ARG A 534 -2.47 9.26 19.15
C ARG A 534 -3.69 10.16 19.11
N GLU A 535 -3.50 11.47 18.98
CA GLU A 535 -4.59 12.47 19.00
C GLU A 535 -5.49 12.34 17.76
N ALA A 536 -4.90 12.12 16.59
CA ALA A 536 -5.66 11.88 15.36
C ALA A 536 -6.47 10.55 15.41
N LEU A 537 -6.03 9.56 16.18
CA LEU A 537 -6.72 8.28 16.32
C LEU A 537 -7.73 8.24 17.47
N PHE A 538 -7.47 8.88 18.61
CA PHE A 538 -8.38 8.86 19.75
C PHE A 538 -9.49 9.89 19.60
N VAL A 539 -10.74 9.44 19.57
CA VAL A 539 -11.93 10.29 19.54
C VAL A 539 -12.98 9.65 20.44
N TYR A 540 -13.60 10.42 21.33
CA TYR A 540 -14.46 9.88 22.40
C TYR A 540 -15.66 9.03 21.89
N TRP A 541 -16.25 9.40 20.75
CA TRP A 541 -17.35 8.64 20.11
C TRP A 541 -16.86 7.51 19.19
N ASP A 542 -15.54 7.42 18.96
CA ASP A 542 -14.90 6.44 18.09
C ASP A 542 -13.52 5.97 18.64
N PRO A 543 -13.44 5.38 19.84
CA PRO A 543 -12.15 5.07 20.48
C PRO A 543 -11.48 3.81 19.91
N LEU A 544 -12.25 2.90 19.28
CA LEU A 544 -11.77 1.57 18.89
C LEU A 544 -10.60 1.58 17.89
N PRO A 545 -10.51 2.49 16.88
CA PRO A 545 -9.32 2.58 16.02
C PRO A 545 -8.03 2.92 16.76
N TYR A 546 -8.08 3.71 17.84
CA TYR A 546 -6.90 3.96 18.68
C TYR A 546 -6.41 2.65 19.31
N CYS A 547 -7.32 1.91 19.96
CA CYS A 547 -6.98 0.64 20.58
C CYS A 547 -6.48 -0.40 19.56
N ALA A 548 -7.15 -0.51 18.40
CA ALA A 548 -6.74 -1.42 17.33
C ALA A 548 -5.37 -1.04 16.72
N TYR A 549 -5.05 0.25 16.61
CA TYR A 549 -3.74 0.69 16.12
C TYR A 549 -2.62 0.32 17.09
N TYR A 550 -2.73 0.74 18.35
CA TYR A 550 -1.62 0.62 19.31
C TYR A 550 -1.46 -0.79 19.92
N HIS A 551 -2.53 -1.58 20.04
CA HIS A 551 -2.49 -2.91 20.65
C HIS A 551 -2.54 -4.08 19.66
N LEU A 552 -3.00 -3.88 18.41
CA LEU A 552 -3.04 -4.93 17.39
C LEU A 552 -2.11 -4.62 16.21
N GLN A 553 -2.34 -3.51 15.50
CA GLN A 553 -1.64 -3.22 14.24
C GLN A 553 -0.16 -2.91 14.44
N LEU A 554 0.20 -2.08 15.42
CA LEU A 554 1.58 -1.67 15.67
C LEU A 554 2.46 -2.82 16.20
N PRO A 555 2.02 -3.66 17.17
CA PRO A 555 2.75 -4.87 17.56
C PRO A 555 2.88 -5.86 16.40
N PHE A 556 1.81 -6.11 15.64
CA PHE A 556 1.87 -7.02 14.50
C PHE A 556 2.84 -6.53 13.41
N ARG A 557 2.82 -5.24 13.05
CA ARG A 557 3.80 -4.65 12.10
C ARG A 557 5.24 -4.74 12.61
N ARG A 558 5.48 -4.64 13.93
CA ARG A 558 6.81 -4.84 14.53
C ARG A 558 7.28 -6.30 14.40
N VAL A 559 6.45 -7.27 14.80
CA VAL A 559 6.78 -8.70 14.73
C VAL A 559 6.97 -9.16 13.29
N ALA A 560 6.04 -8.83 12.39
CA ALA A 560 6.17 -9.13 10.96
C ALA A 560 7.39 -8.43 10.32
N GLY A 561 7.76 -7.24 10.81
CA GLY A 561 8.98 -6.54 10.42
C GLY A 561 10.25 -7.26 10.85
N VAL A 562 10.30 -7.81 12.07
CA VAL A 562 11.44 -8.63 12.56
C VAL A 562 11.59 -9.91 11.74
N ILE A 563 10.48 -10.64 11.53
CA ILE A 563 10.48 -11.89 10.74
C ILE A 563 10.97 -11.63 9.30
N ARG A 564 10.48 -10.56 8.65
CA ARG A 564 10.94 -10.16 7.29
C ARG A 564 12.37 -9.62 7.27
N ALA A 565 12.91 -9.17 8.40
CA ALA A 565 14.26 -8.62 8.50
C ALA A 565 15.35 -9.69 8.75
N GLN A 566 14.97 -10.98 8.84
CA GLN A 566 15.85 -12.16 8.89
C GLN A 566 15.98 -12.86 7.52
N PRO A 567 16.86 -12.39 6.61
CA PRO A 567 17.25 -13.18 5.45
C PRO A 567 18.23 -14.29 5.85
N ALA A 568 17.81 -15.54 5.68
CA ALA A 568 18.66 -16.71 5.42
C ALA A 568 19.98 -16.88 6.21
N GLN A 569 19.99 -16.66 7.53
CA GLN A 569 21.10 -17.06 8.40
C GLN A 569 20.79 -18.36 9.15
N HIS A 570 21.02 -19.49 8.47
CA HIS A 570 21.22 -20.82 9.07
C HIS A 570 22.24 -21.64 8.25
N ASN A 571 23.34 -21.01 7.85
CA ASN A 571 24.57 -21.75 7.59
C ASN A 571 25.21 -22.05 8.95
N PRO A 572 25.50 -23.32 9.30
CA PRO A 572 26.19 -23.65 10.54
C PRO A 572 27.63 -23.11 10.52
N PRO A 573 28.26 -22.89 11.69
CA PRO A 573 29.66 -22.50 11.73
C PRO A 573 30.53 -23.62 11.13
N LEU A 574 31.23 -23.33 10.04
CA LEU A 574 32.32 -24.19 9.58
C LEU A 574 33.41 -24.18 10.66
N ALA A 575 33.75 -25.36 11.15
CA ALA A 575 34.68 -25.52 12.26
C ALA A 575 36.09 -25.07 11.88
N VAL A 576 36.84 -24.59 12.88
CA VAL A 576 38.29 -24.42 12.77
C VAL A 576 38.91 -25.80 12.60
N VAL A 577 39.70 -25.97 11.53
CA VAL A 577 40.69 -27.03 11.39
C VAL A 577 42.02 -26.35 11.06
N GLN A 578 43.11 -26.93 11.57
CA GLN A 578 44.46 -26.38 11.57
C GLN A 578 45.18 -26.56 10.23
#